data_AF-A0A1J0VMK1-F1
#
_entry.id   AF-A0A1J0VMK1-F1
#
_cell.length_a   1.000
_cell.length_b   1.000
_cell.length_c   1.000
_cell.angle_alpha   90.00
_cell.angle_beta   90.00
_cell.angle_gamma   90.00
#
_symmetry.space_group_name_H-M   'P 1'
#
loop_
_entity.id
_entity.type
_entity.pdbx_description
1 polymer ?
#
loop_
_entity_poly.entity_id
_entity_poly.type
_entity_poly.pdbx_seq_one_letter_code
_entity_poly.pdbx_strand_id
1 'polypeptide(L)'
;MTMEYGKAAMEALFDNLEGYRDDLISQSAAVQDAATSIDTAWDTDAKGEFVKIHTEWNDAIEDTQQLLNAIAAAVENALGEALGTDGKVGDGFAEIG
;
A
#
# COMPACT_ATOMS: atom_id res chain seq x y z
N MET A 1 9.84 24.40 10.16
CA MET A 1 8.85 23.33 10.33
C MET A 1 9.29 22.52 11.53
N THR A 2 8.48 22.49 12.58
CA THR A 2 8.75 21.68 13.77
C THR A 2 8.59 20.20 13.43
N MET A 3 9.37 19.31 14.05
CA MET A 3 9.34 17.86 13.75
C MET A 3 7.94 17.24 13.89
N GLU A 4 7.10 17.80 14.76
CA GLU A 4 5.72 17.39 14.94
C GLU A 4 4.86 17.57 13.68
N TYR A 5 5.16 18.57 12.85
CA TYR A 5 4.53 18.74 11.52
C TYR A 5 4.98 17.65 10.52
N GLY A 6 6.22 17.18 10.63
CA GLY A 6 6.75 16.09 9.81
C GLY A 6 6.13 14.74 10.18
N LYS A 7 5.95 14.48 11.48
CA LYS A 7 5.32 13.26 12.01
C LYS A 7 3.88 13.10 11.51
N ALA A 8 3.06 14.13 11.69
CA ALA A 8 1.65 14.10 11.26
C ALA A 8 1.51 13.86 9.74
N ALA A 9 2.42 14.43 8.93
CA ALA A 9 2.42 14.20 7.48
C ALA A 9 2.81 12.76 7.10
N MET A 10 3.73 12.13 7.85
CA MET A 10 4.12 10.74 7.63
C MET A 10 3.04 9.75 8.07
N GLU A 11 2.40 9.99 9.22
CA GLU A 11 1.24 9.20 9.68
C GLU A 11 0.10 9.29 8.67
N ALA A 12 -0.23 10.49 8.18
CA ALA A 12 -1.24 10.67 7.15
C ALA A 12 -0.87 9.97 5.82
N LEU A 13 0.42 9.95 5.46
CA LEU A 13 0.89 9.22 4.28
C LEU A 13 0.72 7.70 4.46
N PHE A 14 1.05 7.17 5.64
CA PHE A 14 0.85 5.77 5.96
C PHE A 14 -0.62 5.37 5.85
N ASP A 15 -1.52 6.11 6.51
CA ASP A 15 -2.97 5.86 6.48
C ASP A 15 -3.52 5.90 5.04
N ASN A 16 -3.06 6.86 4.22
CA ASN A 16 -3.45 6.94 2.82
C ASN A 16 -2.97 5.74 2.00
N LEU A 17 -1.73 5.26 2.24
CA LEU A 17 -1.19 4.09 1.54
C LEU A 17 -1.95 2.82 1.89
N GLU A 18 -2.33 2.64 3.16
CA GLU A 18 -3.20 1.54 3.56
C GLU A 18 -4.59 1.65 2.91
N GLY A 19 -5.18 2.85 2.91
CA GLY A 19 -6.46 3.10 2.23
C GLY A 19 -6.40 2.75 0.74
N TYR A 20 -5.37 3.19 0.02
CA TYR A 20 -5.19 2.87 -1.40
C TYR A 20 -5.01 1.37 -1.64
N ARG A 21 -4.32 0.66 -0.74
CA ARG A 21 -4.17 -0.80 -0.82
C ARG A 21 -5.53 -1.48 -0.68
N ASP A 22 -6.31 -1.11 0.33
CA ASP A 22 -7.61 -1.72 0.61
C ASP A 22 -8.61 -1.44 -0.53
N ASP A 23 -8.60 -0.23 -1.08
CA ASP A 23 -9.39 0.14 -2.27
C ASP A 23 -8.99 -0.68 -3.51
N LEU A 24 -7.68 -0.92 -3.71
CA LEU A 24 -7.18 -1.73 -4.81
C LEU A 24 -7.61 -3.19 -4.66
N ILE A 25 -7.56 -3.74 -3.44
CA ILE A 25 -8.04 -5.09 -3.14
C ILE A 25 -9.54 -5.19 -3.43
N SER A 26 -10.34 -4.23 -2.96
CA SER A 26 -11.79 -4.23 -3.17
C SER A 26 -12.15 -4.16 -4.66
N GLN A 27 -11.51 -3.26 -5.42
CA GLN A 27 -11.71 -3.16 -6.86
C GLN A 27 -11.24 -4.42 -7.59
N SER A 28 -10.17 -5.06 -7.12
CA SER A 28 -9.69 -6.31 -7.71
C SER A 28 -10.68 -7.46 -7.53
N ALA A 29 -11.31 -7.57 -6.37
CA ALA A 29 -12.33 -8.58 -6.11
C ALA A 29 -13.53 -8.41 -7.07
N ALA A 30 -13.97 -7.18 -7.29
CA ALA A 30 -15.06 -6.90 -8.22
C ALA A 30 -14.74 -7.30 -9.67
N VAL A 31 -13.50 -7.10 -10.12
CA VAL A 31 -13.05 -7.53 -11.45
C VAL A 31 -12.93 -9.05 -11.53
N GLN A 32 -12.46 -9.73 -10.47
CA GLN A 32 -12.41 -11.21 -10.43
C GLN A 32 -13.81 -11.84 -10.49
N ASP A 33 -14.79 -11.25 -9.80
CA ASP A 33 -16.18 -11.70 -9.84
C ASP A 33 -16.79 -11.53 -11.26
N ALA A 34 -16.51 -10.38 -11.89
CA ALA A 34 -16.90 -10.12 -13.28
C ALA A 34 -16.20 -11.09 -14.24
N ALA A 35 -14.92 -11.40 -14.02
CA ALA A 35 -14.15 -12.32 -14.82
C ALA A 35 -14.69 -13.75 -14.74
N THR A 36 -15.05 -14.21 -13.54
CA THR A 36 -15.71 -15.52 -13.34
C THR A 36 -17.05 -15.60 -14.08
N SER A 37 -17.80 -14.50 -14.07
CA SER A 37 -19.07 -14.40 -14.79
C SER A 37 -18.86 -14.49 -16.31
N ILE A 38 -17.84 -13.81 -16.84
CA ILE A 38 -17.47 -13.88 -18.26
C ILE A 38 -16.96 -15.27 -18.64
N ASP A 39 -16.13 -15.88 -17.81
CA ASP A 39 -15.58 -17.23 -18.04
C ASP A 39 -16.69 -18.29 -18.17
N THR A 40 -17.76 -18.13 -17.38
CA THR A 40 -18.94 -18.99 -17.42
C THR A 40 -19.84 -18.69 -18.63
N ALA A 41 -19.89 -17.44 -19.07
CA ALA A 41 -20.77 -16.99 -20.15
C ALA A 41 -20.19 -17.22 -21.56
N TRP A 42 -18.87 -17.25 -21.71
CA TRP A 42 -18.20 -17.35 -23.00
C TRP A 42 -17.65 -18.76 -23.25
N ASP A 43 -18.22 -19.47 -24.23
CA ASP A 43 -17.74 -20.79 -24.71
C ASP A 43 -17.08 -20.68 -26.10
N THR A 44 -16.24 -19.66 -26.29
CA THR A 44 -15.63 -19.31 -27.58
C THR A 44 -14.16 -18.91 -27.43
N ASP A 45 -13.43 -18.80 -28.52
CA ASP A 45 -12.02 -18.37 -28.55
C ASP A 45 -11.77 -17.00 -27.87
N ALA A 46 -12.79 -16.14 -27.77
CA ALA A 46 -12.73 -14.86 -27.02
C ALA A 46 -12.44 -15.06 -25.52
N LYS A 47 -12.76 -16.23 -24.96
CA LYS A 47 -12.40 -16.64 -23.59
C LYS A 47 -10.88 -16.68 -23.40
N GLY A 48 -10.13 -17.15 -24.39
CA GLY A 48 -8.67 -17.31 -24.28
C GLY A 48 -7.93 -15.98 -24.13
N GLU A 49 -8.30 -14.98 -24.92
CA GLU A 49 -7.71 -13.64 -24.84
C GLU A 49 -8.12 -12.89 -23.56
N PHE A 50 -9.38 -13.05 -23.14
CA PHE A 50 -9.84 -12.52 -21.86
C PHE A 50 -9.07 -13.12 -20.67
N VAL A 51 -8.95 -14.45 -20.61
CA VAL A 51 -8.21 -15.14 -19.54
C VAL A 51 -6.76 -14.66 -19.49
N LYS A 52 -6.11 -14.51 -20.65
CA LYS A 52 -4.73 -14.00 -20.71
C LYS A 52 -4.61 -12.60 -20.10
N ILE A 53 -5.44 -11.65 -20.55
CA ILE A 53 -5.40 -10.27 -20.07
C ILE A 53 -5.76 -10.20 -18.58
N HIS A 54 -6.73 -11.00 -18.14
CA HIS A 54 -7.13 -11.07 -16.73
C HIS A 54 -5.99 -11.61 -15.84
N THR A 55 -5.24 -12.61 -16.30
CA THR A 55 -4.05 -13.10 -15.59
C THR A 55 -2.97 -12.01 -15.50
N GLU A 56 -2.64 -11.35 -16.62
CA GLU A 56 -1.66 -10.24 -16.63
C GLU A 56 -2.08 -9.10 -15.68
N TRP A 57 -3.38 -8.82 -15.60
CA TRP A 57 -3.91 -7.83 -14.69
C TRP A 57 -3.83 -8.27 -13.22
N ASN A 58 -4.09 -9.53 -12.89
CA ASN A 58 -3.91 -10.05 -11.53
C ASN A 58 -2.45 -9.94 -11.06
N ASP A 59 -1.51 -10.33 -11.91
CA ASP A 59 -0.07 -10.24 -11.61
C ASP A 59 0.33 -8.78 -11.33
N ALA A 60 -0.12 -7.84 -12.17
CA ALA A 60 0.16 -6.42 -11.99
C ALA A 60 -0.45 -5.83 -10.69
N ILE A 61 -1.62 -6.32 -10.29
CA ILE A 61 -2.25 -5.94 -9.02
C ILE A 61 -1.47 -6.48 -7.83
N GLU A 62 -1.04 -7.74 -7.87
CA GLU A 62 -0.25 -8.34 -6.81
C GLU A 62 1.06 -7.57 -6.61
N ASP A 63 1.77 -7.26 -7.70
CA ASP A 63 2.99 -6.45 -7.68
C ASP A 63 2.72 -5.05 -7.08
N THR A 64 1.60 -4.42 -7.45
CA THR A 64 1.22 -3.11 -6.93
C THR A 64 0.93 -3.16 -5.43
N GLN A 65 0.23 -4.20 -4.94
CA GLN A 65 -0.03 -4.38 -3.51
C GLN A 65 1.27 -4.58 -2.72
N GLN A 66 2.19 -5.39 -3.24
CA GLN A 66 3.50 -5.58 -2.62
C GLN A 66 4.28 -4.27 -2.55
N LEU A 67 4.25 -3.46 -3.61
CA LEU A 67 4.92 -2.16 -3.63
C LEU A 67 4.30 -1.18 -2.62
N LEU A 68 2.96 -1.11 -2.53
CA LEU A 68 2.28 -0.28 -1.53
C LEU A 68 2.67 -0.68 -0.10
N ASN A 69 2.72 -1.98 0.19
CA ASN A 69 3.17 -2.49 1.49
C ASN A 69 4.64 -2.13 1.77
N ALA A 70 5.51 -2.24 0.77
CA ALA A 70 6.93 -1.90 0.92
C ALA A 70 7.13 -0.40 1.21
N ILE A 71 6.35 0.47 0.54
CA ILE A 71 6.38 1.92 0.78
C ILE A 71 5.84 2.21 2.19
N ALA A 72 4.71 1.62 2.60
CA ALA A 72 4.15 1.80 3.93
C ALA A 72 5.15 1.38 5.03
N ALA A 73 5.81 0.24 4.88
CA ALA A 73 6.85 -0.22 5.79
C ALA A 73 8.07 0.72 5.82
N ALA A 74 8.48 1.29 4.68
CA ALA A 74 9.55 2.28 4.66
C ALA A 74 9.18 3.56 5.41
N VAL A 75 7.93 4.02 5.26
CA VAL A 75 7.40 5.18 6.00
C VAL A 75 7.35 4.90 7.50
N GLU A 76 6.87 3.73 7.92
CA GLU A 76 6.81 3.33 9.33
C GLU A 76 8.22 3.25 9.96
N ASN A 77 9.19 2.65 9.26
CA ASN A 77 10.58 2.60 9.73
C ASN A 77 11.19 4.00 9.88
N ALA A 78 10.96 4.89 8.92
CA ALA A 78 11.42 6.28 9.00
C ALA A 78 10.78 7.04 10.19
N LEU A 79 9.51 6.78 10.47
CA LEU A 79 8.81 7.28 11.66
C LEU A 79 9.46 6.79 12.96
N GLY A 80 9.75 5.49 13.04
CA GLY A 80 10.42 4.88 14.19
C GLY A 80 11.82 5.46 14.45
N GLU A 81 12.62 5.65 13.41
CA GLU A 81 13.95 6.27 13.50
C GLU A 81 13.88 7.74 13.93
N ALA A 82 12.94 8.51 13.38
CA ALA A 82 12.74 9.91 13.74
C ALA A 82 12.36 10.07 15.22
N LEU A 83 11.41 9.25 15.71
CA LEU A 83 10.98 9.26 17.11
C LEU A 83 12.09 8.78 18.07
N GLY A 84 12.81 7.73 17.70
CA GLY A 84 13.90 7.17 18.52
C GLY A 84 15.13 8.07 18.60
N THR A 85 15.37 8.88 17.57
CA THR A 85 16.45 9.88 17.55
C THR A 85 16.11 11.08 18.42
N ASP A 86 14.87 11.58 18.38
CA ASP A 86 14.46 12.74 19.18
C ASP A 86 14.43 12.44 20.68
N GLY A 87 13.98 11.25 21.08
CA GLY A 87 13.98 10.82 22.49
C GLY A 87 15.39 10.80 23.11
N LYS A 88 16.43 10.45 22.33
CA LYS A 88 17.83 10.47 22.79
C LYS A 88 18.41 11.88 22.89
N VAL A 89 17.99 12.78 22.00
CA VAL A 89 18.45 14.18 22.00
C VAL A 89 17.81 14.96 23.16
N GLY A 90 16.52 14.73 23.44
CA GLY A 90 15.80 15.32 24.57
C GLY A 90 16.40 14.96 25.94
N ASP A 91 16.75 13.69 26.16
CA ASP A 91 17.42 13.24 27.39
C ASP A 91 18.83 13.85 27.54
N GLY A 92 19.60 13.93 26.44
CA GLY A 92 20.96 14.48 26.47
C GLY A 92 21.02 15.99 26.77
N PHE A 93 19.97 16.75 26.45
CA PHE A 93 19.85 18.15 26.86
C PHE A 93 19.26 18.33 28.27
N ALA A 94 18.47 17.36 28.77
CA ALA A 94 17.92 17.38 30.12
C ALA A 94 18.97 17.06 31.22
N GLU A 95 20.01 16.26 30.91
CA GLU A 95 21.09 15.94 31.85
C GLU A 95 22.15 17.04 32.02
N ILE A 96 22.13 18.10 31.20
CA ILE A 96 23.10 19.21 31.22
C ILE A 96 22.51 20.50 31.83
N GLY A 97 21.22 20.51 32.22
CA GLY A 97 20.56 21.62 32.91
C GLY A 97 20.38 21.38 34.41
#